data_AF-A0A2R5F8V5-F1
#
_entry.id   AF-A0A2R5F8V5-F1
#
_cell.length_a   1.000
_cell.length_b   1.000
_cell.length_c   1.000
_cell.angle_alpha   90.00
_cell.angle_beta   90.00
_cell.angle_gamma   90.00
#
_symmetry.space_group_name_H-M   'P 1'
#
loop_
_entity.id
_entity.type
_entity.pdbx_description
1 polymer ?
#
loop_
_entity_poly.entity_id
_entity_poly.type
_entity_poly.pdbx_seq_one_letter_code
_entity_poly.pdbx_strand_id
1 'polypeptide(L)'
;MVYLKHNMIPNSYIYDPSAAAAKAVQLARKGKSMPMEDGPVGDLLRDALVEGLADWVKAKTGYVYLASNPGTTNLYKIGQTRSSLEQRMRSLNGAGVLVPWQAVMAWQVYDAPGLEARIHAACADLRIKGELFQAPWRELVSRIERALQEDRQHLTDVLSPYDLSGSLFSVNPVEQLLH
;
A
#
# COMPACT_ATOMS: atom_id res chain seq x y z
N MET A 1 48.70 21.48 -23.69
CA MET A 1 48.22 21.80 -22.33
C MET A 1 46.84 21.15 -22.18
N VAL A 2 46.81 19.95 -21.61
CA VAL A 2 45.60 19.11 -21.54
C VAL A 2 44.86 19.49 -20.26
N TYR A 3 43.69 20.13 -20.38
CA TYR A 3 42.82 20.36 -19.24
C TYR A 3 42.16 19.03 -18.85
N LEU A 4 42.62 18.46 -17.73
CA LEU A 4 41.93 17.39 -17.02
C LEU A 4 40.58 17.94 -16.53
N LYS A 5 39.50 17.63 -17.26
CA LYS A 5 38.15 17.76 -16.73
C LYS A 5 38.07 16.85 -15.50
N HIS A 6 38.08 17.45 -14.32
CA HIS A 6 37.64 16.78 -13.11
C HIS A 6 36.21 16.30 -13.36
N ASN A 7 36.02 14.99 -13.51
CA ASN A 7 34.71 14.37 -13.43
C ASN A 7 34.21 14.64 -12.01
N MET A 8 33.44 15.72 -11.85
CA MET A 8 32.52 15.84 -10.75
C MET A 8 31.56 14.67 -10.89
N ILE A 9 31.71 13.67 -10.02
CA ILE A 9 30.62 12.74 -9.76
C ILE A 9 29.46 13.63 -9.30
N PRO A 10 28.34 13.71 -10.05
CA PRO A 10 27.25 14.57 -9.65
C PRO A 10 26.78 14.11 -8.26
N ASN A 11 26.48 15.06 -7.39
CA ASN A 11 26.03 14.88 -6.00
C ASN A 11 24.64 14.18 -5.90
N SER A 12 24.22 13.45 -6.94
CA SER A 12 22.88 12.91 -7.16
C SER A 12 22.78 11.38 -7.02
N TYR A 13 23.87 10.69 -6.69
CA TYR A 13 23.85 9.25 -6.40
C TYR A 13 24.16 9.01 -4.93
N ILE A 14 23.37 9.66 -4.07
CA ILE A 14 23.36 9.36 -2.64
C ILE A 14 22.73 7.98 -2.50
N TYR A 15 23.44 7.06 -1.85
CA TYR A 15 22.87 5.80 -1.40
C TYR A 15 21.72 6.10 -0.43
N ASP A 16 20.50 6.00 -0.92
CA ASP A 16 19.27 6.24 -0.15
C ASP A 16 18.27 5.13 -0.44
N PRO A 17 18.31 4.03 0.35
CA PRO A 17 17.40 2.91 0.18
C PRO A 17 15.93 3.31 0.26
N SER A 18 15.59 4.23 1.18
CA SER A 18 14.20 4.66 1.39
C SER A 18 13.65 5.40 0.17
N ALA A 19 14.43 6.33 -0.38
CA ALA A 19 14.05 7.06 -1.58
C ALA A 19 14.00 6.14 -2.82
N ALA A 20 14.94 5.21 -2.95
CA ALA A 20 14.96 4.23 -4.03
C ALA A 20 13.67 3.39 -4.01
N ALA A 21 13.32 2.79 -2.87
CA ALA A 21 12.12 1.97 -2.74
C ALA A 21 10.82 2.75 -3.00
N ALA A 22 10.69 3.95 -2.40
CA ALA A 22 9.50 4.78 -2.60
C ALA A 22 9.31 5.15 -4.08
N LYS A 23 10.39 5.53 -4.77
CA LYS A 23 10.37 5.84 -6.20
C LYS A 23 10.07 4.61 -7.05
N ALA A 24 10.64 3.46 -6.72
CA ALA A 24 10.40 2.20 -7.43
C ALA A 24 8.93 1.79 -7.35
N VAL A 25 8.32 1.80 -6.15
CA VAL A 25 6.90 1.49 -5.96
C VAL A 25 6.02 2.46 -6.75
N GLN A 26 6.34 3.76 -6.74
CA GLN A 26 5.58 4.75 -7.50
C GLN A 26 5.64 4.50 -9.02
N LEU A 27 6.82 4.13 -9.54
CA LEU A 27 7.00 3.81 -10.96
C LEU A 27 6.30 2.50 -11.32
N ALA A 28 6.42 1.48 -10.48
CA ALA A 28 5.79 0.17 -10.68
C ALA A 28 4.27 0.28 -10.79
N ARG A 29 3.64 1.08 -9.91
CA ARG A 29 2.19 1.40 -9.99
C ARG A 29 1.76 2.13 -11.26
N LYS A 30 2.71 2.70 -12.01
CA LYS A 30 2.50 3.31 -13.33
C LYS A 30 2.93 2.39 -14.48
N GLY A 31 3.27 1.13 -14.19
CA GLY A 31 3.79 0.16 -15.17
C GLY A 31 5.18 0.49 -15.68
N LYS A 32 6.00 1.21 -14.91
CA LYS A 32 7.36 1.63 -15.28
C LYS A 32 8.39 1.04 -14.33
N SER A 33 9.53 0.63 -14.86
CA SER A 33 10.70 0.26 -14.05
C SER A 33 11.55 1.48 -13.72
N MET A 34 12.39 1.37 -12.68
CA MET A 34 13.42 2.36 -12.42
C MET A 34 14.48 2.28 -13.53
N PRO A 35 14.89 3.39 -14.16
CA PRO A 35 16.01 3.35 -15.08
C PRO A 35 17.28 3.00 -14.31
N MET A 36 17.94 1.93 -14.71
CA MET A 36 19.22 1.50 -14.14
C MET A 36 20.26 1.52 -15.26
N GLU A 37 21.34 2.26 -15.04
CA GLU A 37 22.49 2.25 -15.94
C GLU A 37 23.35 1.01 -15.64
N ASP A 38 24.13 0.55 -16.62
CA ASP A 38 25.14 -0.47 -16.36
C ASP A 38 26.37 0.15 -15.68
N GLY A 39 26.99 -0.62 -14.79
CA GLY A 39 28.19 -0.22 -14.06
C GLY A 39 27.93 0.23 -12.61
N PRO A 40 28.96 0.77 -11.94
CA PRO A 40 28.97 0.91 -10.47
C PRO A 40 27.82 1.73 -9.90
N VAL A 41 27.34 2.73 -10.67
CA VAL A 41 26.23 3.58 -10.26
C VAL A 41 24.90 2.82 -10.27
N GLY A 42 24.66 2.01 -11.29
CA GLY A 42 23.46 1.17 -11.35
C GLY A 42 23.49 0.04 -10.32
N ASP A 43 24.68 -0.51 -10.03
CA ASP A 43 24.86 -1.49 -8.96
C ASP A 43 24.47 -0.89 -7.60
N LEU A 44 24.97 0.31 -7.27
CA LEU A 44 24.60 1.00 -6.03
C LEU A 44 23.09 1.28 -5.92
N LEU A 45 22.43 1.63 -7.04
CA LEU A 45 20.98 1.84 -7.06
C LEU A 45 20.19 0.53 -6.88
N ARG A 46 20.69 -0.59 -7.42
CA ARG A 46 20.11 -1.92 -7.20
C ARG A 46 20.19 -2.31 -5.72
N ASP A 47 21.37 -2.14 -5.12
CA ASP A 47 21.59 -2.47 -3.72
C ASP A 47 20.68 -1.62 -2.82
N ALA A 48 20.63 -0.31 -3.06
CA ALA A 48 19.74 0.60 -2.35
C ALA A 48 18.26 0.19 -2.49
N LEU A 49 17.84 -0.20 -3.70
CA LEU A 49 16.46 -0.66 -3.93
C LEU A 49 16.15 -1.94 -3.17
N VAL A 50 17.02 -2.95 -3.22
CA VAL A 50 16.82 -4.24 -2.55
C VAL A 50 16.71 -4.04 -1.04
N GLU A 51 17.63 -3.29 -0.43
CA GLU A 51 17.59 -2.97 1.00
C GLU A 51 16.33 -2.16 1.34
N GLY A 52 16.06 -1.11 0.58
CA GLY A 52 15.00 -0.17 0.87
C GLY A 52 13.61 -0.76 0.72
N LEU A 53 13.42 -1.74 -0.17
CA LEU A 53 12.11 -2.31 -0.45
C LEU A 53 11.57 -3.09 0.76
N ALA A 54 12.43 -3.88 1.42
CA ALA A 54 12.07 -4.62 2.63
C ALA A 54 11.68 -3.66 3.77
N ASP A 55 12.47 -2.61 3.99
CA ASP A 55 12.20 -1.59 5.01
C ASP A 55 10.94 -0.77 4.69
N TRP A 56 10.73 -0.45 3.42
CA TRP A 56 9.53 0.24 2.97
C TRP A 56 8.28 -0.60 3.26
N VAL A 57 8.28 -1.89 2.91
CA VAL A 57 7.16 -2.79 3.20
C VAL A 57 6.95 -2.88 4.71
N LYS A 58 8.01 -3.09 5.49
CA LYS A 58 7.92 -3.13 6.96
C LYS A 58 7.29 -1.86 7.55
N ALA A 59 7.62 -0.69 7.03
CA ALA A 59 7.10 0.60 7.52
C ALA A 59 5.67 0.93 7.07
N LYS A 60 5.21 0.31 5.98
CA LYS A 60 3.92 0.60 5.33
C LYS A 60 2.88 -0.52 5.52
N THR A 61 3.33 -1.70 5.93
CA THR A 61 2.47 -2.85 6.21
C THR A 61 1.43 -2.49 7.27
N GLY A 62 0.24 -3.03 7.10
CA GLY A 62 -0.87 -2.83 8.02
C GLY A 62 -2.10 -3.57 7.54
N TYR A 63 -3.26 -3.03 7.89
CA TYR A 63 -4.56 -3.54 7.49
C TYR A 63 -5.33 -2.49 6.72
N VAL A 64 -5.98 -2.92 5.64
CA VAL A 64 -7.18 -2.24 5.13
C VAL A 64 -8.40 -2.98 5.68
N TYR A 65 -9.44 -2.28 6.09
CA TYR A 65 -10.65 -2.87 6.63
C TYR A 65 -11.91 -2.29 6.00
N LEU A 66 -12.94 -3.12 5.98
CA LEU A 66 -14.32 -2.75 5.74
C LEU A 66 -15.05 -2.86 7.07
N ALA A 67 -15.59 -1.74 7.57
CA ALA A 67 -16.35 -1.70 8.80
C ALA A 67 -17.82 -1.35 8.52
N SER A 68 -18.74 -2.02 9.19
CA SER A 68 -20.17 -1.72 9.14
C SER A 68 -20.61 -0.95 10.38
N ASN A 69 -21.68 -0.18 10.24
CA ASN A 69 -22.44 0.33 11.37
C ASN A 69 -23.85 -0.31 11.30
N PRO A 70 -24.21 -1.21 12.23
CA PRO A 70 -25.52 -1.87 12.22
C PRO A 70 -26.73 -0.92 12.20
N GLY A 71 -26.55 0.34 12.59
CA GLY A 71 -27.60 1.36 12.55
C GLY A 71 -27.99 1.82 11.13
N THR A 72 -27.28 1.41 10.08
CA THR A 72 -27.62 1.79 8.70
C THR A 72 -27.31 0.67 7.71
N THR A 73 -28.34 0.19 7.01
CA THR A 73 -28.21 -0.87 6.01
C THR A 73 -27.31 -0.43 4.84
N ASN A 74 -26.43 -1.34 4.41
CA ASN A 74 -25.51 -1.16 3.29
C ASN A 74 -24.54 0.04 3.42
N LEU A 75 -24.38 0.61 4.62
CA LEU A 75 -23.41 1.66 4.88
C LEU A 75 -22.14 1.05 5.46
N TYR A 76 -21.02 1.31 4.79
CA TYR A 76 -19.72 0.83 5.20
C TYR A 76 -18.68 1.94 5.23
N LYS A 77 -17.68 1.75 6.08
CA LYS A 77 -16.48 2.55 6.14
C LYS A 77 -15.31 1.71 5.60
N ILE A 78 -14.57 2.26 4.64
CA ILE A 78 -13.30 1.68 4.21
C ILE A 78 -12.18 2.53 4.80
N GLY A 79 -11.31 1.93 5.59
CA GLY A 79 -10.16 2.62 6.15
C GLY A 79 -8.97 1.71 6.33
N GLN A 80 -7.90 2.26 6.92
CA GLN A 80 -6.68 1.51 7.20
C GLN A 80 -6.13 1.73 8.61
N THR A 81 -5.24 0.83 9.02
CA THR A 81 -4.40 0.99 10.20
C THR A 81 -3.03 0.35 9.97
N ARG A 82 -1.96 0.95 10.52
CA ARG A 82 -0.63 0.32 10.61
C ARG A 82 -0.35 -0.29 11.98
N SER A 83 -1.31 -0.18 12.90
CA SER A 83 -1.32 -0.88 14.18
C SER A 83 -2.32 -2.03 14.14
N SER A 84 -2.75 -2.54 15.30
CA SER A 84 -3.72 -3.62 15.38
C SER A 84 -5.13 -3.16 14.95
N LEU A 85 -5.88 -4.07 14.33
CA LEU A 85 -7.27 -3.84 13.93
C LEU A 85 -8.16 -3.55 15.15
N GLU A 86 -7.94 -4.25 16.27
CA GLU A 86 -8.68 -4.10 17.52
C GLU A 86 -8.46 -2.72 18.14
N GLN A 87 -7.22 -2.22 18.12
CA GLN A 87 -6.93 -0.86 18.58
C GLN A 87 -7.62 0.18 17.70
N ARG A 88 -7.64 -0.03 16.39
CA ARG A 88 -8.33 0.86 15.46
C ARG A 88 -9.85 0.85 15.70
N MET A 89 -10.47 -0.32 15.82
CA MET A 89 -11.92 -0.42 16.11
C MET A 89 -12.28 0.25 17.43
N ARG A 90 -11.47 0.09 18.49
CA ARG A 90 -11.66 0.83 19.75
C ARG A 90 -11.60 2.34 19.56
N SER A 91 -10.62 2.84 18.79
CA SER A 91 -10.50 4.29 18.54
C SER A 91 -11.65 4.86 17.72
N LEU A 92 -12.23 4.07 16.79
CA LEU A 92 -13.37 4.48 15.98
C LEU A 92 -14.66 4.58 16.80
N ASN A 93 -14.76 3.82 17.90
CA ASN A 93 -15.93 3.73 18.76
C ASN A 93 -15.79 4.57 20.04
N GLY A 94 -15.14 5.73 19.93
CA GLY A 94 -14.99 6.68 21.02
C GLY A 94 -16.30 7.38 21.43
N ALA A 95 -16.19 8.35 22.35
CA ALA A 95 -17.33 9.11 22.85
C ALA A 95 -18.10 9.79 21.69
N GLY A 96 -19.41 9.54 21.60
CA GLY A 96 -20.29 10.13 20.59
C GLY A 96 -20.76 9.19 19.48
N VAL A 97 -20.24 7.96 19.41
CA VAL A 97 -20.76 6.93 18.48
C VAL A 97 -21.91 6.17 19.15
N LEU A 98 -23.14 6.37 18.67
CA LEU A 98 -24.34 5.73 19.23
C LEU A 98 -24.40 4.22 18.94
N VAL A 99 -23.99 3.82 17.74
CA VAL A 99 -23.90 2.41 17.33
C VAL A 99 -22.46 2.13 16.88
N PRO A 100 -21.75 1.20 17.55
CA PRO A 100 -20.35 0.92 17.24
C PRO A 100 -20.12 0.45 15.80
N TRP A 101 -19.03 0.92 15.20
CA TRP A 101 -18.44 0.33 14.01
C TRP A 101 -17.83 -1.04 14.32
N GLN A 102 -18.09 -2.00 13.44
CA GLN A 102 -17.55 -3.35 13.54
C GLN A 102 -16.81 -3.68 12.25
N ALA A 103 -15.57 -4.16 12.34
CA ALA A 103 -14.85 -4.66 11.18
C ALA A 103 -15.55 -5.93 10.69
N VAL A 104 -16.10 -5.90 9.47
CA VAL A 104 -16.72 -7.07 8.85
C VAL A 104 -15.72 -7.86 8.01
N MET A 105 -14.72 -7.18 7.46
CA MET A 105 -13.60 -7.77 6.73
C MET A 105 -12.34 -6.94 6.94
N ALA A 106 -11.18 -7.58 6.92
CA ALA A 106 -9.89 -6.90 6.85
C ALA A 106 -8.89 -7.69 6.01
N TRP A 107 -7.93 -6.99 5.43
CA TRP A 107 -6.83 -7.56 4.66
C TRP A 107 -5.53 -7.04 5.25
N GLN A 108 -4.64 -7.95 5.64
CA GLN A 108 -3.27 -7.59 5.91
C GLN A 108 -2.59 -7.30 4.58
N VAL A 109 -1.99 -6.11 4.47
CA VAL A 109 -1.45 -5.59 3.22
C VAL A 109 -0.07 -4.95 3.42
N TYR A 110 0.73 -4.92 2.36
CA TYR A 110 2.09 -4.40 2.34
C TYR A 110 2.21 -2.87 2.32
N ASP A 111 1.13 -2.16 1.94
CA ASP A 111 1.08 -0.69 1.92
C ASP A 111 -0.31 -0.18 2.27
N ALA A 112 -0.63 -0.19 3.57
CA ALA A 112 -1.95 0.18 4.07
C ALA A 112 -2.42 1.57 3.58
N PRO A 113 -1.62 2.65 3.67
CA PRO A 113 -2.04 3.97 3.16
C PRO A 113 -2.20 4.01 1.63
N GLY A 114 -1.27 3.43 0.88
CA GLY A 114 -1.34 3.47 -0.59
C GLY A 114 -2.49 2.64 -1.15
N LEU A 115 -2.74 1.46 -0.57
CA LEU A 115 -3.82 0.57 -1.00
C LEU A 115 -5.19 1.10 -0.60
N GLU A 116 -5.34 1.70 0.59
CA GLU A 116 -6.57 2.41 0.95
C GLU A 116 -6.93 3.45 -0.13
N ALA A 117 -5.98 4.31 -0.51
CA ALA A 117 -6.20 5.34 -1.51
C ALA A 117 -6.62 4.77 -2.89
N ARG A 118 -6.03 3.65 -3.30
CA ARG A 118 -6.39 2.97 -4.56
C ARG A 118 -7.78 2.33 -4.49
N ILE A 119 -8.10 1.66 -3.40
CA ILE A 119 -9.43 1.10 -3.14
C ILE A 119 -10.49 2.19 -3.14
N HIS A 120 -10.19 3.30 -2.48
CA HIS A 120 -11.01 4.51 -2.45
C HIS A 120 -11.31 5.07 -3.84
N ALA A 121 -10.32 5.06 -4.74
CA ALA A 121 -10.51 5.45 -6.13
C ALA A 121 -11.35 4.41 -6.91
N ALA A 122 -11.13 3.11 -6.68
CA ALA A 122 -11.87 2.03 -7.32
C ALA A 122 -13.35 1.93 -6.89
N CYS A 123 -13.68 2.49 -5.73
CA CYS A 123 -15.04 2.56 -5.18
C CYS A 123 -15.61 4.00 -5.21
N ALA A 124 -15.03 4.91 -5.98
CA ALA A 124 -15.39 6.33 -5.94
C ALA A 124 -16.87 6.59 -6.31
N ASP A 125 -17.43 5.78 -7.20
CA ASP A 125 -18.85 5.82 -7.61
C ASP A 125 -19.82 5.38 -6.51
N LEU A 126 -19.33 4.65 -5.49
CA LEU A 126 -20.13 4.17 -4.35
C LEU A 126 -19.95 5.05 -3.09
N ARG A 127 -19.11 6.10 -3.18
CA ARG A 127 -18.75 6.94 -2.04
C ARG A 127 -19.84 7.95 -1.73
N ILE A 128 -20.27 8.00 -0.47
CA ILE A 128 -21.16 9.05 0.04
C ILE A 128 -20.34 10.27 0.48
N LYS A 129 -19.38 10.05 1.39
CA LYS A 129 -18.60 11.14 2.01
C LYS A 129 -17.34 10.58 2.65
N GLY A 130 -16.20 11.17 2.31
CA GLY A 130 -14.90 10.79 2.89
C GLY A 130 -14.65 9.28 2.76
N GLU A 131 -14.58 8.60 3.90
CA GLU A 131 -14.33 7.15 4.01
C GLU A 131 -15.62 6.30 4.02
N LEU A 132 -16.80 6.90 3.81
CA LEU A 132 -18.10 6.21 3.84
C LEU A 132 -18.61 5.89 2.43
N PHE A 133 -19.07 4.65 2.27
CA PHE A 133 -19.53 4.06 1.00
C PHE A 133 -20.86 3.34 1.21
N GLN A 134 -21.72 3.34 0.20
CA GLN A 134 -23.02 2.68 0.25
C GLN A 134 -23.25 1.74 -0.93
N ALA A 135 -23.26 0.45 -0.64
CA ALA A 135 -23.47 -0.65 -1.58
C ALA A 135 -23.66 -1.97 -0.82
N PRO A 136 -24.16 -3.03 -1.47
CA PRO A 136 -24.11 -4.38 -0.89
C PRO A 136 -22.68 -4.77 -0.52
N TRP A 137 -22.46 -5.36 0.65
CA TRP A 137 -21.10 -5.68 1.14
C TRP A 137 -20.28 -6.52 0.16
N ARG A 138 -20.92 -7.45 -0.55
CA ARG A 138 -20.27 -8.32 -1.54
C ARG A 138 -19.69 -7.51 -2.70
N GLU A 139 -20.35 -6.43 -3.11
CA GLU A 139 -19.84 -5.56 -4.16
C GLU A 139 -18.59 -4.81 -3.69
N LEU A 140 -18.62 -4.27 -2.47
CA LEU A 140 -17.45 -3.58 -1.90
C LEU A 140 -16.27 -4.53 -1.73
N VAL A 141 -16.50 -5.73 -1.19
CA VAL A 141 -15.46 -6.77 -1.06
C VAL A 141 -14.85 -7.09 -2.43
N SER A 142 -15.68 -7.35 -3.45
CA SER A 142 -15.19 -7.67 -4.79
C SER A 142 -14.34 -6.54 -5.38
N ARG A 143 -14.74 -5.28 -5.22
CA ARG A 143 -13.96 -4.12 -5.69
C ARG A 143 -12.66 -3.94 -4.92
N ILE A 144 -12.67 -4.15 -3.60
CA ILE A 144 -11.48 -4.11 -2.76
C ILE A 144 -10.49 -5.17 -3.21
N GLU A 145 -10.93 -6.43 -3.31
CA GLU A 145 -10.07 -7.55 -3.70
C GLU A 145 -9.48 -7.35 -5.08
N ARG A 146 -10.28 -6.87 -6.04
CA ARG A 146 -9.78 -6.51 -7.37
C ARG A 146 -8.69 -5.43 -7.30
N ALA A 147 -8.92 -4.35 -6.56
CA ALA A 147 -7.93 -3.28 -6.43
C ALA A 147 -6.62 -3.74 -5.75
N LEU A 148 -6.72 -4.63 -4.76
CA LEU A 148 -5.57 -5.26 -4.10
C LEU A 148 -4.80 -6.17 -5.08
N GLN A 149 -5.52 -6.97 -5.87
CA GLN A 149 -4.95 -7.86 -6.86
C GLN A 149 -4.24 -7.08 -7.97
N GLU A 150 -4.86 -6.02 -8.50
CA GLU A 150 -4.29 -5.15 -9.53
C GLU A 150 -3.02 -4.43 -9.02
N ASP A 151 -3.03 -3.86 -7.81
CA ASP A 151 -1.81 -3.24 -7.26
C ASP A 151 -0.69 -4.26 -7.09
N ARG A 152 -1.01 -5.44 -6.54
CA ARG A 152 -0.05 -6.52 -6.36
C ARG A 152 0.56 -6.93 -7.69
N GLN A 153 -0.25 -7.11 -8.72
CA GLN A 153 0.24 -7.48 -10.05
C GLN A 153 1.22 -6.44 -10.59
N HIS A 154 0.88 -5.14 -10.53
CA HIS A 154 1.78 -4.08 -10.97
C HIS A 154 3.11 -4.05 -10.21
N LEU A 155 3.09 -4.29 -8.90
CA LEU A 155 4.32 -4.35 -8.11
C LEU A 155 5.13 -5.60 -8.43
N THR A 156 4.50 -6.77 -8.51
CA THR A 156 5.18 -8.02 -8.83
C THR A 156 5.81 -8.00 -10.22
N ASP A 157 5.11 -7.48 -11.23
CA ASP A 157 5.61 -7.40 -12.62
C ASP A 157 6.92 -6.61 -12.73
N VAL A 158 7.08 -5.59 -11.89
CA VAL A 158 8.21 -4.66 -11.97
C VAL A 158 9.27 -4.93 -10.91
N LEU A 159 8.87 -5.35 -9.71
CA LEU A 159 9.73 -5.41 -8.53
C LEU A 159 10.08 -6.82 -8.07
N SER A 160 9.50 -7.88 -8.67
CA SER A 160 9.88 -9.26 -8.33
C SER A 160 11.38 -9.57 -8.43
N PRO A 161 12.17 -8.97 -9.34
CA PRO A 161 13.62 -9.18 -9.35
C PRO A 161 14.34 -8.67 -8.09
N TYR A 162 13.70 -7.76 -7.34
CA TYR A 162 14.25 -7.13 -6.14
C TYR A 162 13.60 -7.65 -4.84
N ASP A 163 12.54 -8.46 -4.94
CA ASP A 163 11.94 -9.16 -3.80
C ASP A 163 12.64 -10.51 -3.60
N LEU A 164 13.74 -10.50 -2.85
CA LEU A 164 14.52 -11.71 -2.55
C LEU A 164 13.74 -12.75 -1.72
N SER A 165 12.69 -12.33 -1.02
CA SER A 165 11.84 -13.22 -0.22
C SER A 165 10.70 -13.87 -1.02
N GLY A 166 10.36 -13.29 -2.18
CA GLY A 166 9.19 -13.63 -2.98
C GLY A 166 7.83 -13.37 -2.29
N SER A 167 7.80 -12.65 -1.17
CA SER A 167 6.61 -12.54 -0.31
C SER A 167 6.24 -11.10 0.06
N LEU A 168 7.01 -10.10 -0.38
CA LEU A 168 6.89 -8.71 0.08
C LEU A 168 5.52 -8.09 -0.25
N PHE A 169 4.89 -8.55 -1.33
CA PHE A 169 3.58 -8.05 -1.78
C PHE A 169 2.42 -9.00 -1.47
N SER A 170 2.55 -9.83 -0.44
CA SER A 170 1.49 -10.72 -0.01
C SER A 170 0.31 -9.96 0.57
N VAL A 171 -0.90 -10.46 0.30
CA VAL A 171 -2.14 -9.96 0.88
C VAL A 171 -2.85 -11.15 1.50
N ASN A 172 -3.17 -11.06 2.79
CA ASN A 172 -3.85 -12.11 3.52
C ASN A 172 -5.19 -11.59 4.04
N PRO A 173 -6.33 -12.16 3.64
CA PRO A 173 -7.60 -11.84 4.27
C PRO A 173 -7.55 -12.32 5.73
N VAL A 174 -8.06 -11.49 6.62
CA VAL A 174 -8.41 -11.90 7.99
C VAL A 174 -9.93 -12.03 7.98
N GLU A 175 -10.41 -13.25 7.75
CA GLU A 175 -11.85 -13.49 7.60
C GLU A 175 -12.65 -13.32 8.90
N GLN A 176 -13.80 -12.67 8.74
CA GLN A 176 -15.03 -12.69 9.56
C GLN A 176 -14.89 -12.57 11.09
N LEU A 177 -15.01 -11.34 11.59
CA LEU A 177 -15.47 -11.04 12.96
C LEU A 177 -17.00 -10.82 12.99
N LEU A 178 -17.76 -11.63 12.25
CA LEU A 178 -19.22 -11.64 12.35
C LEU A 178 -19.59 -12.50 13.58
N HIS A 179 -19.84 -11.83 14.71
CA HIS A 179 -20.62 -12.40 15.81
C HIS A 179 -22.10 -12.19 15.55
#